data_AF-A0AAE1Q996-F1
#
_entry.id   AF-A0AAE1Q996-F1
#
_cell.length_a   1.000
_cell.length_b   1.000
_cell.length_c   1.000
_cell.angle_alpha   90.00
_cell.angle_beta   90.00
_cell.angle_gamma   90.00
#
_symmetry.space_group_name_H-M   'P 1'
#
loop_
_entity.id
_entity.type
_entity.pdbx_description
1 polymer ?
#
loop_
_entity_poly.entity_id
_entity_poly.type
_entity_poly.pdbx_seq_one_letter_code
_entity_poly.pdbx_strand_id
1 'polypeptide(L)'
;MNQSHGGEALYLREDLAVNAETLVTFSNGTTELLAVDLNFFSNKIDWEKVRSGIGRSDWAELMQGRHIDEALNILQHKCFEICKDFIPLKPSNAKKTRKHILMKKRVNLKSKLKKTNYAPRITKLEDELVGIENKLLQSHQEERTQNELQAVSNIQVNSKFFFTYAKKRLKTPSSIGPLEDANGEFESDPLNMARILKLQYETVFSPPKQESIINYPRPFFNEHQTLQQGQMAFMHNCLKIASTN
;
A
#
# COMPACT_ATOMS: atom_id res chain seq x y z
N MET A 1 -47.69 20.05 -0.40
CA MET A 1 -46.94 20.48 -1.59
C MET A 1 -45.46 20.28 -1.31
N ASN A 2 -44.88 19.20 -1.83
CA ASN A 2 -43.49 18.81 -1.56
C ASN A 2 -42.56 19.60 -2.49
N GLN A 3 -41.69 20.44 -1.94
CA GLN A 3 -40.64 21.08 -2.72
C GLN A 3 -39.35 20.24 -2.62
N SER A 4 -39.00 19.65 -3.75
CA SER A 4 -37.77 18.88 -4.00
C SER A 4 -36.55 19.79 -3.83
N HIS A 5 -35.63 19.44 -2.93
CA HIS A 5 -34.33 20.07 -2.76
C HIS A 5 -33.23 19.16 -3.35
N GLY A 6 -33.35 18.82 -4.64
CA GLY A 6 -32.34 18.09 -5.38
C GLY A 6 -31.55 19.04 -6.27
N GLY A 7 -30.30 19.34 -5.91
CA GLY A 7 -29.38 20.03 -6.81
C GLY A 7 -29.04 19.13 -8.00
N GLU A 8 -29.20 19.64 -9.22
CA GLU A 8 -28.83 18.96 -10.46
C GLU A 8 -27.38 19.31 -10.79
N ALA A 9 -26.47 18.32 -10.67
CA ALA A 9 -25.07 18.48 -11.02
C ALA A 9 -24.86 18.09 -12.49
N LEU A 10 -24.71 19.08 -13.37
CA LEU A 10 -24.28 18.86 -14.76
C LEU A 10 -22.76 18.61 -14.77
N TYR A 11 -22.37 17.34 -14.94
CA TYR A 11 -20.96 16.98 -15.11
C TYR A 11 -20.52 17.31 -16.55
N LEU A 12 -19.74 18.39 -16.70
CA LEU A 12 -18.99 18.61 -17.93
C LEU A 12 -17.92 17.53 -18.07
N ARG A 13 -17.86 16.97 -19.27
CA ARG A 13 -16.94 15.90 -19.67
C ARG A 13 -15.51 16.47 -19.69
N GLU A 14 -14.54 15.78 -19.05
CA GLU A 14 -13.17 16.28 -18.78
C GLU A 14 -12.39 16.74 -20.03
N ASP A 15 -12.81 16.30 -21.22
CA ASP A 15 -12.23 16.64 -22.52
C ASP A 15 -12.60 18.04 -23.04
N LEU A 16 -13.67 18.66 -22.51
CA LEU A 16 -14.09 20.03 -22.87
C LEU A 16 -13.58 21.12 -21.91
N ALA A 17 -13.00 20.73 -20.78
CA ALA A 17 -12.56 21.65 -19.72
C ALA A 17 -11.22 22.35 -20.00
N VAL A 18 -10.52 21.98 -21.07
CA VAL A 18 -9.16 22.49 -21.35
C VAL A 18 -9.16 23.99 -21.73
N ASN A 19 -10.30 24.55 -22.16
CA ASN A 19 -10.40 25.94 -22.61
C ASN A 19 -11.54 26.74 -21.96
N ALA A 20 -12.18 26.24 -20.90
CA ALA A 20 -13.28 26.94 -20.24
C ALA A 20 -12.80 27.58 -18.93
N GLU A 21 -12.80 28.91 -18.87
CA GLU A 21 -12.80 29.63 -17.59
C GLU A 21 -13.97 29.07 -16.78
N THR A 22 -13.67 28.37 -15.69
CA THR A 22 -14.66 27.57 -14.98
C THR A 22 -15.51 28.49 -14.11
N LEU A 23 -16.61 28.99 -14.67
CA LEU A 23 -17.64 29.73 -13.95
C LEU A 23 -18.52 28.75 -13.17
N VAL A 24 -18.49 28.83 -11.83
CA VAL A 24 -19.49 28.14 -10.98
C VAL A 24 -20.61 29.12 -10.69
N THR A 25 -21.80 28.82 -11.23
CA THR A 25 -23.05 29.53 -10.93
C THR A 25 -23.74 28.84 -9.75
N PHE A 26 -23.90 29.56 -8.64
CA PHE A 26 -24.71 29.10 -7.50
C PHE A 26 -26.21 29.40 -7.73
N SER A 27 -27.10 28.71 -7.00
CA SER A 27 -28.57 28.80 -7.16
C SER A 27 -29.16 30.18 -6.84
N ASN A 28 -28.38 31.06 -6.23
CA ASN A 28 -28.67 32.48 -5.96
C ASN A 28 -28.19 33.40 -7.11
N GLY A 29 -27.66 32.86 -8.20
CA GLY A 29 -27.18 33.63 -9.35
C GLY A 29 -25.78 34.23 -9.19
N THR A 30 -25.10 34.03 -8.06
CA THR A 30 -23.72 34.51 -7.91
C THR A 30 -22.75 33.61 -8.67
N THR A 31 -21.91 34.22 -9.49
CA THR A 31 -20.78 33.59 -10.17
C THR A 31 -19.51 33.91 -9.41
N GLU A 32 -18.87 32.90 -8.82
CA GLU A 32 -17.57 33.10 -8.17
C GLU A 32 -16.44 32.70 -9.13
N LEU A 33 -15.47 33.60 -9.29
CA LEU A 33 -14.22 33.35 -10.00
C LEU A 33 -13.35 32.49 -9.08
N LEU A 34 -13.37 31.18 -9.32
CA LEU A 34 -12.67 30.22 -8.49
C LEU A 34 -11.16 30.37 -8.66
N ALA A 35 -10.48 30.92 -7.64
CA ALA A 35 -9.03 30.85 -7.46
C ALA A 35 -8.55 29.41 -7.11
N VAL A 36 -9.19 28.39 -7.70
CA VAL A 36 -9.01 26.98 -7.33
C VAL A 36 -7.64 26.46 -7.71
N ASP A 37 -6.96 27.09 -8.66
CA ASP A 37 -5.69 26.61 -9.19
C ASP A 37 -4.44 27.29 -8.59
N LEU A 38 -4.56 28.23 -7.66
CA LEU A 38 -3.40 28.91 -7.04
C LEU A 38 -2.97 28.24 -5.73
N ASN A 39 -1.66 28.03 -5.54
CA ASN A 39 -1.10 27.39 -4.35
C ASN A 39 -0.61 28.41 -3.32
N PHE A 40 -1.53 28.89 -2.48
CA PHE A 40 -1.24 29.83 -1.39
C PHE A 40 -0.36 29.26 -0.25
N PHE A 41 -0.06 27.97 -0.25
CA PHE A 41 0.75 27.30 0.78
C PHE A 41 2.19 27.00 0.34
N SER A 42 2.61 27.49 -0.83
CA SER A 42 3.97 27.30 -1.32
C SER A 42 4.96 28.20 -0.58
N ASN A 43 6.07 27.63 -0.11
CA ASN A 43 7.17 28.40 0.48
C ASN A 43 7.89 29.34 -0.50
N LYS A 44 7.55 29.27 -1.80
CA LYS A 44 8.12 30.11 -2.86
C LYS A 44 7.32 31.40 -3.11
N ILE A 45 6.25 31.64 -2.36
CA ILE A 45 5.40 32.82 -2.52
C ILE A 45 6.12 34.03 -1.95
N ASP A 46 6.20 35.09 -2.74
CA ASP A 46 6.70 36.40 -2.32
C ASP A 46 5.52 37.29 -1.93
N TRP A 47 5.15 37.24 -0.65
CA TRP A 47 4.03 38.01 -0.11
C TRP A 47 4.25 39.53 -0.15
N GLU A 48 5.51 39.97 -0.19
CA GLU A 48 5.84 41.39 -0.28
C GLU A 48 5.44 41.93 -1.67
N LYS A 49 5.74 41.19 -2.73
CA LYS A 49 5.29 41.55 -4.10
C LYS A 49 3.77 41.55 -4.25
N VAL A 50 3.08 40.57 -3.67
CA VAL A 50 1.60 40.53 -3.68
C VAL A 50 1.04 41.78 -2.98
N ARG A 51 1.58 42.12 -1.80
CA ARG A 51 1.16 43.31 -1.05
C ARG A 51 1.43 44.60 -1.82
N SER A 52 2.60 44.73 -2.43
CA SER A 52 2.95 45.90 -3.26
C SER A 52 2.06 46.00 -4.51
N GLY A 53 1.70 44.88 -5.14
CA GLY A 53 0.77 44.84 -6.28
C GLY A 53 -0.63 45.34 -5.91
N ILE A 54 -1.15 44.91 -4.75
CA ILE A 54 -2.44 45.36 -4.23
C ILE A 54 -2.38 46.85 -3.84
N GLY A 55 -1.30 47.26 -3.17
CA GLY A 55 -1.12 48.65 -2.72
C GLY A 55 -0.90 49.67 -3.85
N ARG A 56 -0.46 49.22 -5.04
CA ARG A 56 -0.27 50.08 -6.22
C ARG A 56 -1.57 50.36 -6.99
N SER A 57 -2.62 49.59 -6.73
CA SER A 57 -3.91 49.76 -7.41
C SER A 57 -4.64 50.99 -6.88
N ASP A 58 -5.13 51.85 -7.78
CA ASP A 58 -5.95 53.01 -7.39
C ASP A 58 -7.39 52.59 -7.13
N TRP A 59 -7.65 52.15 -5.90
CA TRP A 59 -8.97 51.68 -5.49
C TRP A 59 -10.03 52.79 -5.47
N ALA A 60 -9.61 54.04 -5.25
CA ALA A 60 -10.53 55.17 -5.20
C ALA A 60 -11.16 55.42 -6.57
N GLU A 61 -10.34 55.44 -7.62
CA GLU A 61 -10.81 55.57 -9.01
C GLU A 61 -11.64 54.35 -9.44
N LEU A 62 -11.18 53.14 -9.10
CA LEU A 62 -11.84 51.91 -9.52
C LEU A 62 -13.22 51.71 -8.90
N MET A 63 -13.46 52.24 -7.70
CA MET A 63 -14.70 52.06 -6.94
C MET A 63 -15.66 53.26 -7.02
N GLN A 64 -15.21 54.42 -7.52
CA GLN A 64 -16.02 55.64 -7.52
C GLN A 64 -17.29 55.48 -8.38
N GLY A 65 -18.45 55.78 -7.77
CA GLY A 65 -19.74 55.82 -8.45
C GLY A 65 -20.34 54.45 -8.84
N ARG A 66 -19.75 53.34 -8.37
CA ARG A 66 -20.21 51.99 -8.67
C ARG A 66 -21.11 51.41 -7.59
N HIS A 67 -21.97 50.48 -7.98
CA HIS A 67 -22.76 49.68 -7.04
C HIS A 67 -21.85 48.72 -6.25
N ILE A 68 -22.25 48.36 -5.03
CA ILE A 68 -21.44 47.53 -4.10
C ILE A 68 -21.02 46.21 -4.75
N ASP A 69 -21.94 45.53 -5.44
CA ASP A 69 -21.67 44.24 -6.08
C ASP A 69 -20.68 44.36 -7.25
N GLU A 70 -20.77 45.43 -8.03
CA GLU A 70 -19.84 45.70 -9.14
C GLU A 70 -18.44 46.04 -8.61
N ALA A 71 -18.37 46.86 -7.57
CA ALA A 71 -17.10 47.19 -6.90
C ALA A 71 -16.44 45.94 -6.29
N LEU A 72 -17.24 45.04 -5.71
CA LEU A 72 -16.77 43.77 -5.16
C LEU A 72 -16.23 42.82 -6.25
N ASN A 73 -16.93 42.72 -7.39
CA ASN A 73 -16.44 41.94 -8.53
C ASN A 73 -15.11 42.48 -9.08
N ILE A 74 -14.97 43.81 -9.18
CA ILE A 74 -13.72 44.46 -9.63
C ILE A 74 -12.58 44.18 -8.63
N LEU A 75 -12.87 44.29 -7.33
CA LEU A 75 -11.91 43.99 -6.28
C LEU A 75 -11.44 42.53 -6.38
N GLN A 76 -12.36 41.58 -6.46
CA GLN A 76 -12.04 40.16 -6.57
C GLN A 76 -11.20 39.86 -7.81
N HIS A 77 -11.60 40.41 -8.97
CA HIS A 77 -10.86 40.21 -10.22
C HIS A 77 -9.45 40.79 -10.15
N LYS A 78 -9.28 42.00 -9.61
CA LYS A 78 -7.94 42.62 -9.48
C LYS A 78 -7.05 41.88 -8.49
N CYS A 79 -7.60 41.47 -7.35
CA CYS A 79 -6.88 40.63 -6.39
C CYS A 79 -6.47 39.29 -7.02
N PHE A 80 -7.34 38.69 -7.83
CA PHE A 80 -7.05 37.44 -8.53
C PHE A 80 -5.91 37.59 -9.54
N GLU A 81 -5.94 38.61 -10.41
CA GLU A 81 -4.89 38.86 -11.40
C GLU A 81 -3.52 39.07 -10.74
N ILE A 82 -3.47 39.87 -9.66
CA ILE A 82 -2.23 40.05 -8.89
C ILE A 82 -1.77 38.72 -8.28
N CYS A 83 -2.69 37.95 -7.71
CA CYS A 83 -2.36 36.64 -7.16
C CYS A 83 -1.86 35.66 -8.23
N LYS A 84 -2.41 35.70 -9.44
CA LYS A 84 -2.02 34.83 -10.56
C LYS A 84 -0.57 35.06 -11.01
N ASP A 85 -0.10 36.30 -10.96
CA ASP A 85 1.26 36.66 -11.38
C ASP A 85 2.33 36.24 -10.35
N PHE A 86 1.98 36.25 -9.06
CA PHE A 86 2.96 36.06 -7.98
C PHE A 86 2.82 34.75 -7.21
N ILE A 87 1.70 34.04 -7.35
CA ILE A 87 1.44 32.78 -6.64
C ILE A 87 1.56 31.62 -7.61
N PRO A 88 2.39 30.61 -7.31
CA PRO A 88 2.53 29.46 -8.18
C PRO A 88 1.21 28.69 -8.26
N LEU A 89 0.94 28.09 -9.41
CA LEU A 89 -0.19 27.19 -9.57
C LEU A 89 -0.04 25.96 -8.66
N LYS A 90 -1.17 25.43 -8.20
CA LYS A 90 -1.22 24.12 -7.55
C LYS A 90 -0.61 23.10 -8.50
N PRO A 91 0.22 22.18 -7.98
CA PRO A 91 0.65 21.07 -8.79
C PRO A 91 -0.61 20.34 -9.26
N SER A 92 -0.82 20.28 -10.58
CA SER A 92 -1.90 19.51 -11.19
C SER A 92 -1.95 18.15 -10.51
N ASN A 93 -3.16 17.72 -10.10
CA ASN A 93 -3.40 16.48 -9.36
C ASN A 93 -2.41 15.41 -9.80
N ALA A 94 -1.45 15.09 -8.93
CA ALA A 94 -0.34 14.22 -9.29
C ALA A 94 -0.90 12.98 -9.98
N LYS A 95 -0.48 12.75 -11.24
CA LYS A 95 -1.03 11.65 -12.05
C LYS A 95 -1.00 10.40 -11.20
N LYS A 96 -2.18 9.80 -10.98
CA LYS A 96 -2.30 8.60 -10.15
C LYS A 96 -1.30 7.58 -10.66
N THR A 97 -0.42 7.11 -9.78
CA THR A 97 0.60 6.15 -10.16
C THR A 97 -0.05 4.90 -10.74
N ARG A 98 0.61 4.25 -11.71
CA ARG A 98 0.11 3.01 -12.32
C ARG A 98 -0.28 1.98 -11.25
N LYS A 99 0.51 1.89 -10.17
CA LYS A 99 0.24 1.06 -8.98
C LYS A 99 -1.08 1.39 -8.30
N HIS A 100 -1.39 2.68 -8.08
CA HIS A 100 -2.68 3.10 -7.50
C HIS A 100 -3.87 2.67 -8.38
N ILE A 101 -3.74 2.81 -9.70
CA ILE A 101 -4.78 2.38 -10.66
C ILE A 101 -5.00 0.87 -10.57
N LEU A 102 -3.92 0.08 -10.54
CA LEU A 102 -3.97 -1.38 -10.41
C LEU A 102 -4.60 -1.81 -9.08
N MET A 103 -4.25 -1.17 -7.95
CA MET A 103 -4.87 -1.45 -6.65
C MET A 103 -6.36 -1.16 -6.64
N LYS A 104 -6.80 -0.05 -7.23
CA LYS A 104 -8.23 0.27 -7.35
C LYS A 104 -8.96 -0.79 -8.20
N LYS A 105 -8.36 -1.20 -9.32
CA LYS A 105 -8.92 -2.29 -10.14
C LYS A 105 -9.02 -3.60 -9.38
N ARG A 106 -7.99 -3.99 -8.62
CA ARG A 106 -7.98 -5.17 -7.75
C ARG A 106 -9.17 -5.18 -6.79
N VAL A 107 -9.40 -4.06 -6.08
CA VAL A 107 -10.53 -3.92 -5.14
C VAL A 107 -11.87 -4.08 -5.87
N ASN A 108 -12.02 -3.43 -7.01
CA ASN A 108 -13.24 -3.51 -7.81
C ASN A 108 -13.51 -4.94 -8.32
N LEU A 109 -12.48 -5.65 -8.80
CA LEU A 109 -12.63 -7.03 -9.26
C LEU A 109 -12.99 -7.97 -8.11
N LYS A 110 -12.34 -7.84 -6.94
CA LYS A 110 -12.72 -8.62 -5.76
C LYS A 110 -14.16 -8.38 -5.34
N SER A 111 -14.63 -7.13 -5.40
CA SER A 111 -16.04 -6.79 -5.14
C SER A 111 -16.99 -7.42 -6.16
N LYS A 112 -16.62 -7.42 -7.45
CA LYS A 112 -17.42 -8.06 -8.52
C LYS A 112 -17.46 -9.58 -8.36
N LEU A 113 -16.35 -10.21 -7.99
CA LEU A 113 -16.26 -11.65 -7.77
C LEU A 113 -17.24 -12.10 -6.69
N LYS A 114 -17.30 -11.39 -5.56
CA LYS A 114 -18.23 -11.65 -4.46
C LYS A 114 -19.71 -11.57 -4.86
N LYS A 115 -20.04 -10.83 -5.92
CA LYS A 115 -21.43 -10.60 -6.37
C LYS A 115 -21.84 -11.50 -7.56
N THR A 116 -20.89 -12.22 -8.15
CA THR A 116 -21.12 -12.97 -9.39
C THR A 116 -21.31 -14.45 -9.09
N ASN A 117 -22.41 -15.04 -9.57
CA ASN A 117 -22.72 -16.46 -9.39
C ASN A 117 -22.56 -17.29 -10.69
N TYR A 118 -22.14 -16.65 -11.79
CA TYR A 118 -22.02 -17.30 -13.11
C TYR A 118 -20.58 -17.76 -13.37
N ALA A 119 -20.38 -19.09 -13.42
CA ALA A 119 -19.05 -19.70 -13.43
C ALA A 119 -18.09 -19.21 -14.54
N PRO A 120 -18.50 -19.08 -15.83
CA PRO A 120 -17.61 -18.60 -16.89
C PRO A 120 -17.19 -17.12 -16.74
N ARG A 121 -17.95 -16.33 -15.97
CA ARG A 121 -17.58 -14.95 -15.63
C ARG A 121 -16.69 -14.89 -14.40
N ILE A 122 -16.86 -15.82 -13.46
CA ILE A 122 -15.97 -15.97 -12.31
C ILE A 122 -14.56 -16.28 -12.80
N THR A 123 -14.39 -17.28 -13.67
CA THR A 123 -13.07 -17.66 -14.22
C THR A 123 -12.39 -16.47 -14.92
N LYS A 124 -13.10 -15.75 -15.77
CA LYS A 124 -12.57 -14.54 -16.43
C LYS A 124 -12.13 -13.45 -15.43
N LEU A 125 -12.90 -13.24 -14.35
CA LEU A 125 -12.57 -12.26 -13.32
C LEU A 125 -11.36 -12.70 -12.48
N GLU A 126 -11.21 -14.00 -12.23
CA GLU A 126 -10.04 -14.59 -11.56
C GLU A 126 -8.78 -14.44 -12.41
N ASP A 127 -8.86 -14.75 -13.70
CA ASP A 127 -7.74 -14.57 -14.64
C ASP A 127 -7.29 -13.10 -14.71
N GLU A 128 -8.25 -12.16 -14.77
CA GLU A 128 -7.95 -10.73 -14.75
C GLU A 128 -7.30 -10.32 -13.41
N LEU A 129 -7.79 -10.86 -12.29
CA LEU A 129 -7.23 -10.59 -10.96
C LEU A 129 -5.79 -11.08 -10.86
N VAL A 130 -5.50 -12.31 -11.33
CA VAL A 130 -4.14 -12.86 -11.40
C VAL A 130 -3.22 -11.96 -12.23
N GLY A 131 -3.70 -11.51 -13.40
CA GLY A 131 -2.96 -10.58 -14.24
C GLY A 131 -2.64 -9.24 -13.56
N ILE A 132 -3.53 -8.73 -12.70
CA ILE A 132 -3.28 -7.52 -11.91
C ILE A 132 -2.30 -7.77 -10.78
N GLU A 133 -2.41 -8.90 -10.06
CA GLU A 133 -1.49 -9.27 -8.98
C GLU A 133 -0.06 -9.40 -9.53
N ASN A 134 0.13 -10.03 -10.69
CA ASN A 134 1.44 -10.13 -11.35
C ASN A 134 2.02 -8.75 -11.70
N LYS A 135 1.20 -7.84 -12.22
CA LYS A 135 1.65 -6.45 -12.52
C LYS A 135 2.00 -5.66 -11.27
N LEU A 136 1.27 -5.87 -10.17
CA LEU A 136 1.59 -5.25 -8.89
C LEU A 136 2.90 -5.81 -8.32
N LEU A 137 3.09 -7.13 -8.38
CA LEU A 137 4.32 -7.79 -7.96
C LEU A 137 5.53 -7.26 -8.72
N GLN A 138 5.43 -7.18 -10.05
CA GLN A 138 6.46 -6.62 -10.91
C GLN A 138 6.77 -5.15 -10.51
N SER A 139 5.74 -4.32 -10.34
CA SER A 139 5.91 -2.93 -9.91
C SER A 139 6.63 -2.82 -8.56
N HIS A 140 6.34 -3.72 -7.62
CA HIS A 140 7.03 -3.77 -6.33
C HIS A 140 8.49 -4.21 -6.45
N GLN A 141 8.79 -5.17 -7.33
CA GLN A 141 10.16 -5.59 -7.61
C GLN A 141 10.96 -4.46 -8.23
N GLU A 142 10.42 -3.81 -9.26
CA GLU A 142 11.02 -2.64 -9.91
C GLU A 142 11.30 -1.53 -8.89
N GLU A 143 10.32 -1.19 -8.04
CA GLU A 143 10.49 -0.21 -6.96
C GLU A 143 11.61 -0.59 -5.99
N ARG A 144 11.74 -1.88 -5.62
CA ARG A 144 12.82 -2.35 -4.74
C ARG A 144 14.18 -2.20 -5.43
N THR A 145 14.30 -2.66 -6.67
CA THR A 145 15.54 -2.58 -7.45
C THR A 145 15.96 -1.13 -7.67
N GLN A 146 15.03 -0.23 -8.02
CA GLN A 146 15.33 1.19 -8.20
C GLN A 146 15.79 1.83 -6.90
N ASN A 147 15.13 1.54 -5.78
CA ASN A 147 15.55 2.05 -4.47
C ASN A 147 16.95 1.53 -4.07
N GLU A 148 17.26 0.28 -4.39
CA GLU A 148 18.57 -0.31 -4.15
C GLU A 148 19.66 0.33 -5.02
N LEU A 149 19.43 0.46 -6.33
CA LEU A 149 20.34 1.14 -7.27
C LEU A 149 20.57 2.60 -6.85
N GLN A 150 19.51 3.29 -6.42
CA GLN A 150 19.60 4.64 -5.89
C GLN A 150 20.43 4.65 -4.60
N ALA A 151 20.27 3.66 -3.73
CA ALA A 151 21.07 3.56 -2.50
C ALA A 151 22.55 3.38 -2.81
N VAL A 152 22.89 2.48 -3.74
CA VAL A 152 24.27 2.20 -4.16
C VAL A 152 24.92 3.40 -4.84
N SER A 153 24.24 4.01 -5.80
CA SER A 153 24.75 5.20 -6.52
C SER A 153 25.00 6.39 -5.59
N ASN A 154 24.18 6.55 -4.55
CA ASN A 154 24.32 7.65 -3.60
C ASN A 154 25.29 7.37 -2.44
N ILE A 155 25.95 6.20 -2.34
CA ILE A 155 26.85 5.88 -1.22
C ILE A 155 27.96 6.94 -1.09
N GLN A 156 28.56 7.32 -2.23
CA GLN A 156 29.71 8.22 -2.26
C GLN A 156 29.32 9.69 -2.00
N VAL A 157 28.16 10.13 -2.50
CA VAL A 157 27.70 11.53 -2.40
C VAL A 157 26.92 11.78 -1.11
N ASN A 158 26.07 10.83 -0.71
CA ASN A 158 25.19 10.93 0.45
C ASN A 158 25.07 9.57 1.16
N SER A 159 26.10 9.24 1.93
CA SER A 159 26.16 7.98 2.69
C SER A 159 24.97 7.79 3.64
N LYS A 160 24.38 8.88 4.17
CA LYS A 160 23.19 8.84 5.03
C LYS A 160 22.00 8.17 4.34
N PHE A 161 21.84 8.34 3.03
CA PHE A 161 20.77 7.70 2.27
C PHE A 161 20.94 6.17 2.27
N PHE A 162 22.15 5.68 2.01
CA PHE A 162 22.47 4.26 2.07
C PHE A 162 22.26 3.67 3.47
N PHE A 163 22.77 4.32 4.52
CA PHE A 163 22.56 3.84 5.89
C PHE A 163 21.09 3.85 6.31
N THR A 164 20.29 4.79 5.79
CA THR A 164 18.84 4.79 5.99
C THR A 164 18.18 3.61 5.28
N TYR A 165 18.57 3.32 4.04
CA TYR A 165 18.12 2.14 3.30
C TYR A 165 18.48 0.84 4.04
N ALA A 166 19.74 0.67 4.45
CA ALA A 166 20.22 -0.49 5.18
C ALA A 166 19.50 -0.67 6.53
N LYS A 167 19.34 0.41 7.31
CA LYS A 167 18.64 0.37 8.61
C LYS A 167 17.17 -0.04 8.47
N LYS A 168 16.50 0.34 7.38
CA LYS A 168 15.12 -0.11 7.09
C LYS A 168 15.07 -1.62 6.82
N ARG A 169 16.10 -2.19 6.19
CA ARG A 169 16.17 -3.62 5.87
C ARG A 169 16.66 -4.49 7.03
N LEU A 170 17.43 -3.92 7.95
CA LEU A 170 17.88 -4.60 9.17
C LEU A 170 16.70 -4.93 10.11
N LYS A 171 15.65 -4.11 10.09
CA LYS A 171 14.43 -4.37 10.87
C LYS A 171 13.62 -5.48 10.19
N THR A 172 13.76 -6.71 10.65
CA THR A 172 12.75 -7.75 10.41
C THR A 172 11.55 -7.47 11.32
N PRO A 173 10.36 -7.11 10.78
CA PRO A 173 9.15 -7.17 11.59
C PRO A 173 8.98 -8.60 12.10
N SER A 174 8.63 -8.78 13.36
CA SER A 174 8.23 -10.09 13.89
C SER A 174 7.09 -10.60 13.02
N SER A 175 7.37 -11.62 12.21
CA SER A 175 6.44 -12.10 11.17
C SER A 175 5.23 -12.82 11.78
N ILE A 176 5.32 -13.21 13.05
CA ILE A 176 4.28 -13.91 13.76
C ILE A 176 3.57 -12.86 14.62
N GLY A 177 2.34 -12.52 14.24
CA GLY A 177 1.48 -11.67 15.04
C GLY A 177 0.96 -12.40 16.27
N PRO A 178 0.23 -11.70 17.15
CA PRO A 178 -0.41 -12.34 18.30
C PRO A 178 -1.25 -13.53 17.86
N LEU A 179 -1.14 -14.65 18.55
CA LEU A 179 -1.91 -15.85 18.25
C LEU A 179 -3.17 -15.89 19.11
N GLU A 180 -4.29 -16.25 18.50
CA GLU A 180 -5.53 -16.50 19.22
C GLU A 180 -5.41 -17.81 20.01
N ASP A 181 -5.72 -17.76 21.30
CA ASP A 181 -5.76 -18.93 22.17
C ASP A 181 -7.12 -19.65 22.06
N ALA A 182 -7.29 -20.75 22.82
CA ALA A 182 -8.55 -21.51 22.82
C ALA A 182 -9.75 -20.73 23.42
N ASN A 183 -9.50 -19.63 24.13
CA ASN A 183 -10.51 -18.77 24.72
C ASN A 183 -10.88 -17.59 23.82
N GLY A 184 -10.22 -17.44 22.67
CA GLY A 184 -10.40 -16.31 21.75
C GLY A 184 -9.61 -15.06 22.13
N GLU A 185 -8.68 -15.16 23.08
CA GLU A 185 -7.81 -14.06 23.51
C GLU A 185 -6.50 -14.06 22.72
N PHE A 186 -5.99 -12.87 22.39
CA PHE A 186 -4.76 -12.73 21.59
C PHE A 186 -3.53 -12.67 22.48
N GLU A 187 -2.64 -13.64 22.27
CA GLU A 187 -1.39 -13.78 23.01
C GLU A 187 -0.19 -13.31 22.18
N SER A 188 0.64 -12.47 22.79
CA SER A 188 1.83 -11.87 22.18
C SER A 188 3.14 -12.36 22.81
N ASP A 189 3.08 -13.05 23.95
CA ASP A 189 4.25 -13.61 24.62
C ASP A 189 4.81 -14.82 23.84
N PRO A 190 6.10 -14.84 23.47
CA PRO A 190 6.69 -15.90 22.64
C PRO A 190 6.54 -17.31 23.22
N LEU A 191 6.62 -17.48 24.54
CA LEU A 191 6.51 -18.78 25.18
C LEU A 191 5.09 -19.32 25.06
N ASN A 192 4.10 -18.47 25.32
CA ASN A 192 2.70 -18.84 25.19
C ASN A 192 2.29 -19.04 23.72
N MET A 193 2.81 -18.23 22.79
CA MET A 193 2.61 -18.44 21.35
C MET A 193 3.17 -19.80 20.89
N ALA A 194 4.36 -20.18 21.34
CA ALA A 194 4.93 -21.50 21.03
C ALA A 194 4.06 -22.64 21.59
N ARG A 195 3.47 -22.45 22.78
CA ARG A 195 2.53 -23.41 23.37
C ARG A 195 1.25 -23.55 22.55
N ILE A 196 0.67 -22.43 22.07
CA ILE A 196 -0.52 -22.44 21.20
C ILE A 196 -0.22 -23.21 19.91
N LEU A 197 0.91 -22.93 19.26
CA LEU A 197 1.33 -23.64 18.05
C LEU A 197 1.55 -25.13 18.30
N LYS A 198 2.17 -25.50 19.42
CA LYS A 198 2.35 -26.90 19.81
C LYS A 198 1.00 -27.61 19.95
N LEU A 199 0.06 -27.01 20.68
CA LEU A 199 -1.28 -27.58 20.87
C LEU A 199 -2.02 -27.73 19.54
N GLN A 200 -1.99 -26.71 18.69
CA GLN A 200 -2.58 -26.78 17.36
C GLN A 200 -1.92 -27.86 16.49
N TYR A 201 -0.61 -28.05 16.61
CA TYR A 201 0.07 -29.11 15.91
C TYR A 201 -0.40 -30.48 16.41
N GLU A 202 -0.46 -30.70 17.73
CA GLU A 202 -0.90 -31.96 18.34
C GLU A 202 -2.33 -32.35 17.94
N THR A 203 -3.25 -31.40 17.77
CA THR A 203 -4.65 -31.69 17.39
C THR A 203 -4.81 -32.17 15.95
N VAL A 204 -3.87 -31.87 15.06
CA VAL A 204 -3.91 -32.30 13.65
C VAL A 204 -3.53 -33.78 13.52
N PHE A 205 -2.80 -34.34 14.48
CA PHE A 205 -2.35 -35.74 14.43
C PHE A 205 -3.23 -36.65 15.28
N SER A 206 -3.52 -37.84 14.76
CA SER A 206 -4.14 -38.90 15.54
C SER A 206 -3.17 -39.44 16.59
N PRO A 207 -3.65 -39.82 17.79
CA PRO A 207 -2.81 -40.54 18.74
C PRO A 207 -2.31 -41.85 18.11
N PRO A 208 -1.07 -42.28 18.41
CA PRO A 208 -0.54 -43.54 17.90
C PRO A 208 -1.42 -44.70 18.35
N LYS A 209 -1.56 -45.73 17.50
CA LYS A 209 -2.29 -46.95 17.86
C LYS A 209 -1.61 -47.56 19.09
N GLN A 210 -2.40 -48.02 20.07
CA GLN A 210 -1.87 -48.59 21.31
C GLN A 210 -0.91 -49.75 21.04
N GLU A 211 -1.20 -50.56 20.03
CA GLU A 211 -0.37 -51.69 19.59
C GLU A 211 1.01 -51.26 19.06
N SER A 212 1.14 -50.03 18.56
CA SER A 212 2.40 -49.47 18.05
C SER A 212 3.18 -48.68 19.11
N ILE A 213 2.68 -48.57 20.34
CA ILE A 213 3.36 -47.85 21.42
C ILE A 213 4.45 -48.75 22.01
N ILE A 214 5.70 -48.34 21.83
CA ILE A 214 6.86 -49.03 22.38
C ILE A 214 7.08 -48.55 23.82
N ASN A 215 6.64 -49.35 24.79
CA ASN A 215 6.78 -49.04 26.22
C ASN A 215 8.24 -49.05 26.70
N TYR A 216 9.12 -49.78 26.00
CA TYR A 216 10.54 -49.91 26.33
C TYR A 216 11.39 -49.63 25.09
N PRO A 217 11.72 -48.35 24.82
CA PRO A 217 12.43 -47.97 23.59
C PRO A 217 13.84 -48.54 23.52
N ARG A 218 14.57 -48.57 24.64
CA ARG A 218 15.97 -49.03 24.66
C ARG A 218 16.12 -50.49 24.21
N PRO A 219 15.39 -51.48 24.76
CA PRO A 219 15.44 -52.85 24.25
C PRO A 219 15.01 -52.94 22.77
N PHE A 220 13.89 -52.29 22.42
CA PHE A 220 13.32 -52.34 21.07
C PHE A 220 14.30 -51.88 19.97
N PHE A 221 15.05 -50.79 20.20
CA PHE A 221 16.02 -50.29 19.22
C PHE A 221 17.41 -50.96 19.32
N ASN A 222 17.73 -51.62 20.44
CA ASN A 222 19.04 -52.26 20.65
C ASN A 222 19.09 -53.72 20.17
N GLU A 223 17.97 -54.44 20.13
CA GLU A 223 17.92 -55.85 19.68
C GLU A 223 18.36 -56.03 18.21
N HIS A 224 18.22 -55.00 17.37
CA HIS A 224 18.66 -55.04 15.97
C HIS A 224 20.14 -54.68 15.76
N GLN A 225 20.82 -54.08 16.74
CA GLN A 225 22.26 -53.80 16.65
C GLN A 225 23.11 -55.04 16.93
N THR A 226 22.64 -55.92 17.81
CA THR A 226 23.37 -57.15 18.19
C THR A 226 23.38 -58.19 17.07
N LEU A 227 22.31 -58.28 16.26
CA LEU A 227 22.25 -59.15 15.08
C LEU A 227 23.25 -58.71 13.99
N GLN A 228 23.39 -57.40 13.74
CA GLN A 228 24.37 -56.89 12.76
C GLN A 228 25.81 -57.03 13.26
N GLN A 229 26.07 -56.80 14.56
CA GLN A 229 27.39 -57.01 15.16
C GLN A 229 27.79 -58.48 15.20
N GLY A 230 26.84 -59.39 15.46
CA GLY A 230 27.06 -60.84 15.41
C GLY A 230 27.36 -61.34 13.99
N GLN A 231 26.66 -60.83 12.98
CA GLN A 231 26.92 -61.16 11.57
C GLN A 231 28.28 -60.66 11.08
N MET A 232 28.69 -59.45 11.49
CA MET A 232 30.02 -58.90 11.17
C MET A 232 31.16 -59.66 11.87
N ALA A 233 30.96 -60.08 13.13
CA ALA A 233 31.94 -60.88 13.86
C ALA A 233 32.11 -62.30 13.26
N PHE A 234 31.02 -62.91 12.80
CA PHE A 234 31.06 -64.21 12.13
C PHE A 234 31.83 -64.14 10.79
N MET A 235 31.56 -63.12 9.96
CA MET A 235 32.28 -62.91 8.70
C MET A 235 33.79 -62.68 8.89
N HIS A 236 34.17 -61.90 9.92
CA HIS A 236 35.57 -61.63 10.21
C HIS A 236 36.33 -62.87 10.72
N ASN A 237 35.65 -63.77 11.43
CA ASN A 237 36.26 -65.03 11.90
C ASN A 237 36.41 -66.04 10.76
N CYS A 238 35.45 -66.12 9.83
CA CYS A 238 35.56 -66.93 8.62
C CYS A 238 36.72 -66.49 7.72
N LEU A 239 36.96 -65.18 7.59
CA LEU A 239 38.10 -64.64 6.83
C LEU A 239 39.46 -64.96 7.44
N LYS A 240 39.59 -64.99 8.78
CA LYS A 240 40.83 -65.38 9.47
C LYS A 240 41.16 -66.87 9.32
N ILE A 241 40.14 -67.72 9.31
CA ILE A 241 40.31 -69.18 9.11
C ILE A 241 40.73 -69.49 7.68
N ALA A 242 40.27 -68.70 6.70
CA ALA A 242 40.66 -68.85 5.30
C ALA A 242 42.08 -68.34 4.97
N SER A 243 42.69 -67.50 5.80
CA SER A 243 44.02 -66.90 5.54
C SER A 243 45.18 -67.62 6.24
N THR A 244 44.93 -68.77 6.88
CA THR A 244 45.91 -69.51 7.70
C THR A 244 46.25 -70.90 7.14
N ASN A 245 45.90 -71.17 5.88
CA ASN A 245 46.38 -72.33 5.10
C ASN A 245 47.24 -71.88 3.92
#